data_AF-A0A5C6LPS0-F1
#
_entry.id   AF-A0A5C6LPS0-F1
#
_cell.length_a   1.000
_cell.length_b   1.000
_cell.length_c   1.000
_cell.angle_alpha   90.00
_cell.angle_beta   90.00
_cell.angle_gamma   90.00
#
_symmetry.space_group_name_H-M   'P 1'
#
loop_
_entity.id
_entity.type
_entity.pdbx_description
1 polymer ?
#
loop_
_entity_poly.entity_id
_entity_poly.type
_entity_poly.pdbx_seq_one_letter_code
_entity_poly.pdbx_strand_id
1 'polypeptide(L)'
;MKKVALSIILLLISARISIAVPINLLWDKAEQAFFNYDLSGSAAAIREIIHSPQTTQEDRAKAFRTLAKRDWQFFNDYTLAKKHMDSALSATATPENYILLSDIEAGATHYSASLIAAEKALSSARSSAEWQSAALCYAHTAFLQNSTAPKPHTATVDKAARLLQSVLEQMPGHPEAARQLIGIGILKKDGALILSGWNAYFHFSGPQTVWTYQQANADTLSSILPQWTGRNSSQNVQVARALAGSRFYEYAAMVATPAQQDILHYAAFLRQTGKQITHYYQQLARKQANDSLFEKQLLQSCTKLLQQLHLSAGTQAFTYDAFLEIMAPRFGTSGFLGVSSGFSSKEICLGHIVNITHKEVLQYGYKGALTFIEVDLMTSNGFTGWFTDGKSRNGGWSVNDTIYQVEKLI
;
A
#
# COMPACT_ATOMS: atom_id res chain seq x y z
N MET A 1 88.14 24.55 -8.74
CA MET A 1 87.01 24.95 -9.61
C MET A 1 85.75 24.22 -9.16
N LYS A 2 84.77 24.96 -8.64
CA LYS A 2 83.49 24.47 -8.10
C LYS A 2 82.47 24.33 -9.25
N LYS A 3 81.73 23.23 -9.31
CA LYS A 3 80.45 23.08 -10.05
C LYS A 3 79.50 22.34 -9.10
N VAL A 4 78.79 23.05 -8.23
CA VAL A 4 77.42 23.58 -8.40
C VAL A 4 76.44 22.46 -8.75
N ALA A 5 75.73 22.03 -7.71
CA ALA A 5 74.52 21.23 -7.75
C ALA A 5 73.38 22.02 -8.41
N LEU A 6 72.53 21.35 -9.19
CA LEU A 6 71.22 21.85 -9.55
C LEU A 6 70.19 20.72 -9.43
N SER A 7 69.51 20.72 -8.28
CA SER A 7 68.33 19.92 -7.99
C SER A 7 67.15 20.47 -8.82
N ILE A 8 66.61 19.67 -9.74
CA ILE A 8 65.29 19.92 -10.35
C ILE A 8 64.31 18.93 -9.70
N ILE A 9 63.63 19.40 -8.65
CA ILE A 9 62.44 18.76 -8.11
C ILE A 9 61.30 19.12 -9.08
N LEU A 10 60.95 18.18 -9.97
CA LEU A 10 59.78 18.29 -10.83
C LEU A 10 58.54 17.92 -9.98
N LEU A 11 57.86 18.94 -9.45
CA LEU A 11 56.56 18.80 -8.80
C LEU A 11 55.51 18.48 -9.88
N LEU A 12 55.30 17.20 -10.17
CA LEU A 12 54.17 16.72 -10.96
C LEU A 12 52.88 16.90 -10.14
N ILE A 13 52.35 18.12 -10.14
CA ILE A 13 50.95 18.38 -9.80
C ILE A 13 50.12 17.75 -10.92
N SER A 14 49.86 16.45 -10.78
CA SER A 14 48.83 15.77 -11.56
C SER A 14 47.50 16.27 -11.03
N ALA A 15 47.04 17.41 -11.57
CA ALA A 15 45.66 17.81 -11.48
C ALA A 15 44.82 16.68 -12.10
N ARG A 16 44.37 15.75 -11.26
CA ARG A 16 43.28 14.85 -11.62
C ARG A 16 42.09 15.76 -11.84
N ILE A 17 41.85 16.09 -13.10
CA ILE A 17 40.56 16.60 -13.53
C ILE A 17 39.60 15.43 -13.26
N SER A 18 39.04 15.39 -12.05
CA SER A 18 37.90 14.54 -11.75
C SER A 18 36.78 15.05 -12.64
N ILE A 19 36.62 14.42 -13.80
CA ILE A 19 35.45 14.62 -14.64
C ILE A 19 34.27 14.21 -13.76
N ALA A 20 33.48 15.19 -13.33
CA ALA A 20 32.31 14.94 -12.51
C ALA A 20 31.39 13.98 -13.27
N VAL A 21 30.98 12.91 -12.60
CA VAL A 21 30.07 11.92 -13.19
C VAL A 21 28.72 12.60 -13.45
N PRO A 22 28.17 12.50 -14.67
CA PRO A 22 26.84 13.02 -14.98
C PRO A 22 25.78 12.54 -13.98
N ILE A 23 24.89 13.44 -13.54
CA ILE A 23 23.87 13.16 -12.52
C ILE A 23 22.93 12.01 -12.92
N ASN A 24 22.60 11.89 -14.21
CA ASN A 24 21.77 10.78 -14.71
C ASN A 24 22.42 9.41 -14.49
N LEU A 25 23.74 9.29 -14.69
CA LEU A 25 24.47 8.04 -14.44
C LEU A 25 24.50 7.69 -12.95
N LEU A 26 24.51 8.69 -12.06
CA LEU A 26 24.41 8.47 -10.61
C LEU A 26 23.01 8.01 -10.21
N TRP A 27 21.95 8.52 -10.86
CA TRP A 27 20.59 8.01 -10.69
C TRP A 27 20.48 6.55 -11.16
N ASP A 28 21.02 6.23 -12.34
CA ASP A 28 21.02 4.85 -12.86
C ASP A 28 21.75 3.90 -11.91
N LYS A 29 22.93 4.30 -11.41
CA LYS A 29 23.69 3.56 -10.38
C LYS A 29 22.85 3.35 -9.12
N ALA A 30 22.16 4.39 -8.65
CA ALA A 30 21.30 4.31 -7.47
C ALA A 30 20.12 3.34 -7.70
N GLU A 31 19.44 3.43 -8.85
CA GLU A 31 18.30 2.56 -9.18
C GLU A 31 18.74 1.11 -9.36
N GLN A 32 19.84 0.86 -10.09
CA GLN A 32 20.38 -0.48 -10.26
C GLN A 32 20.75 -1.12 -8.92
N ALA A 33 21.44 -0.39 -8.04
CA ALA A 33 21.75 -0.88 -6.69
C ALA A 33 20.46 -1.18 -5.90
N PHE A 34 19.44 -0.33 -6.01
CA PHE A 34 18.16 -0.53 -5.35
C PHE A 34 17.44 -1.80 -5.84
N PHE A 35 17.32 -2.00 -7.15
CA PHE A 35 16.68 -3.18 -7.74
C PHE A 35 17.48 -4.48 -7.51
N ASN A 36 18.78 -4.37 -7.20
CA ASN A 36 19.60 -5.49 -6.74
C ASN A 36 19.54 -5.69 -5.20
N TYR A 37 18.60 -5.06 -4.51
CA TYR A 37 18.44 -5.09 -3.06
C TYR A 37 19.67 -4.60 -2.27
N ASP A 38 20.50 -3.75 -2.88
CA ASP A 38 21.63 -3.07 -2.24
C ASP A 38 21.23 -1.66 -1.78
N LEU A 39 20.56 -1.60 -0.61
CA LEU A 39 20.15 -0.33 0.01
C LEU A 39 21.34 0.60 0.30
N SER A 40 22.47 0.04 0.72
CA SER A 40 23.66 0.80 1.10
C SER A 40 24.35 1.42 -0.12
N GLY A 41 24.58 0.63 -1.17
CA GLY A 41 25.15 1.13 -2.43
C GLY A 41 24.23 2.17 -3.09
N SER A 42 22.92 1.94 -3.03
CA SER A 42 21.96 2.91 -3.54
C SER A 42 21.96 4.22 -2.74
N ALA A 43 22.00 4.15 -1.40
CA ALA A 43 22.11 5.35 -0.56
C ALA A 43 23.44 6.09 -0.77
N ALA A 44 24.55 5.38 -0.99
CA ALA A 44 25.85 5.97 -1.31
C ALA A 44 25.79 6.76 -2.62
N ALA A 45 25.24 6.18 -3.69
CA ALA A 45 25.06 6.87 -4.97
C ALA A 45 24.18 8.13 -4.84
N ILE A 46 23.11 8.08 -4.05
CA ILE A 46 22.27 9.27 -3.80
C ILE A 46 23.02 10.36 -3.03
N ARG A 47 23.87 9.99 -2.06
CA ARG A 47 24.73 10.97 -1.38
C ARG A 47 25.76 11.58 -2.34
N GLU A 48 26.28 10.83 -3.31
CA GLU A 48 27.14 11.38 -4.37
C GLU A 48 26.38 12.44 -5.20
N ILE A 49 25.11 12.20 -5.53
CA ILE A 49 24.23 13.20 -6.19
C ILE A 49 24.15 14.47 -5.34
N ILE A 50 23.84 14.38 -4.04
CA ILE A 50 23.68 15.56 -3.17
C ILE A 50 24.94 16.45 -3.14
N HIS A 51 26.13 15.84 -3.15
CA HIS A 51 27.40 16.56 -3.04
C HIS A 51 28.00 16.98 -4.39
N SER A 52 27.46 16.50 -5.51
CA SER A 52 27.98 16.88 -6.83
C SER A 52 27.72 18.37 -7.11
N PRO A 53 28.72 19.12 -7.62
CA PRO A 53 28.56 20.53 -7.97
C PRO A 53 27.62 20.74 -9.17
N GLN A 54 27.31 19.70 -9.93
CA GLN A 54 26.41 19.74 -11.09
C GLN A 54 24.94 19.52 -10.72
N THR A 55 24.64 19.22 -9.45
CA THR A 55 23.29 18.85 -9.01
C THR A 55 22.38 20.06 -8.92
N THR A 56 21.28 20.00 -9.69
CA THR A 56 20.20 20.99 -9.65
C THR A 56 19.46 20.97 -8.31
N GLN A 57 18.70 22.03 -7.98
CA GLN A 57 17.87 22.02 -6.76
C GLN A 57 16.79 20.93 -6.82
N GLU A 58 16.24 20.66 -8.01
CA GLU A 58 15.26 19.60 -8.22
C GLU A 58 15.86 18.21 -7.98
N ASP A 59 17.03 17.91 -8.54
CA ASP A 59 17.74 16.66 -8.28
C ASP A 59 18.12 16.50 -6.81
N ARG A 60 18.54 17.61 -6.18
CA ARG A 60 18.87 17.63 -4.75
C ARG A 60 17.64 17.32 -3.89
N ALA A 61 16.50 17.92 -4.20
CA ALA A 61 15.23 17.65 -3.53
C ALA A 61 14.80 16.19 -3.73
N LYS A 62 14.88 15.67 -4.97
CA LYS A 62 14.60 14.26 -5.29
C LYS A 62 15.53 13.31 -4.54
N ALA A 63 16.82 13.63 -4.43
CA ALA A 63 17.82 12.84 -3.71
C ALA A 63 17.50 12.77 -2.21
N PHE A 64 17.25 13.92 -1.57
CA PHE A 64 16.86 13.95 -0.16
C PHE A 64 15.52 13.26 0.10
N ARG A 65 14.50 13.47 -0.74
CA ARG A 65 13.22 12.74 -0.67
C ARG A 65 13.44 11.23 -0.74
N THR A 66 14.33 10.78 -1.63
CA THR A 66 14.61 9.34 -1.79
C THR A 66 15.31 8.76 -0.57
N LEU A 67 16.24 9.49 0.06
CA LEU A 67 16.83 9.08 1.33
C LEU A 67 15.78 9.03 2.44
N ALA A 68 14.97 10.08 2.59
CA ALA A 68 13.92 10.14 3.61
C ALA A 68 12.94 8.96 3.51
N LYS A 69 12.50 8.64 2.28
CA LYS A 69 11.64 7.48 2.03
C LYS A 69 12.27 6.19 2.53
N ARG A 70 13.57 6.00 2.30
CA ARG A 70 14.30 4.78 2.68
C ARG A 70 14.53 4.69 4.18
N ASP A 71 14.91 5.80 4.81
CA ASP A 71 15.09 5.91 6.25
C ASP A 71 13.80 5.54 6.98
N TRP A 72 12.66 6.00 6.45
CA TRP A 72 11.35 5.63 6.98
C TRP A 72 10.97 4.19 6.66
N GLN A 73 10.92 3.80 5.38
CA GLN A 73 10.40 2.51 4.94
C GLN A 73 11.21 1.32 5.49
N PHE A 74 12.54 1.38 5.43
CA PHE A 74 13.41 0.24 5.75
C PHE A 74 13.94 0.26 7.19
N PHE A 75 14.13 1.45 7.76
CA PHE A 75 14.74 1.60 9.08
C PHE A 75 13.76 2.10 10.13
N ASN A 76 12.57 2.59 9.72
CA ASN A 76 11.60 3.22 10.61
C ASN A 76 12.22 4.37 11.44
N ASP A 77 13.23 5.06 10.86
CA ASP A 77 13.95 6.16 11.51
C ASP A 77 13.26 7.49 11.20
N TYR A 78 12.27 7.83 12.03
CA TYR A 78 11.51 9.08 11.90
C TYR A 78 12.42 10.31 11.91
N THR A 79 13.39 10.35 12.81
CA THR A 79 14.25 11.53 13.02
C THR A 79 15.10 11.81 11.78
N LEU A 80 15.75 10.77 11.24
CA LEU A 80 16.57 10.91 10.04
C LEU A 80 15.72 11.19 8.80
N ALA A 81 14.59 10.48 8.66
CA ALA A 81 13.66 10.71 7.55
C ALA A 81 13.15 12.16 7.54
N LYS A 82 12.74 12.68 8.71
CA LYS A 82 12.28 14.08 8.86
C LYS A 82 13.37 15.09 8.49
N LYS A 83 14.61 14.86 8.94
CA LYS A 83 15.75 15.72 8.60
C LYS A 83 16.01 15.76 7.09
N HIS A 84 15.94 14.62 6.41
CA HIS A 84 16.06 14.58 4.96
C HIS A 84 14.86 15.24 4.27
N MET A 85 13.64 15.10 4.78
CA MET A 85 12.48 15.84 4.25
C MET A 85 12.63 17.35 4.38
N ASP A 86 13.14 17.84 5.50
CA ASP A 86 13.39 19.27 5.68
C ASP A 86 14.45 19.79 4.70
N SER A 87 15.48 18.98 4.43
CA SER A 87 16.46 19.27 3.37
C SER A 87 15.83 19.26 1.97
N ALA A 88 14.94 18.30 1.68
CA ALA A 88 14.24 18.21 0.40
C ALA A 88 13.34 19.43 0.14
N LEU A 89 12.54 19.81 1.13
CA LEU A 89 11.64 20.97 1.08
C LEU A 89 12.40 22.30 1.00
N SER A 90 13.57 22.39 1.65
CA SER A 90 14.44 23.57 1.57
C SER A 90 15.08 23.73 0.18
N ALA A 91 15.38 22.62 -0.51
CA ALA A 91 15.87 22.64 -1.88
C ALA A 91 14.76 23.00 -2.87
N THR A 92 13.64 22.26 -2.82
CA THR A 92 12.46 22.53 -3.63
C THR A 92 11.19 22.05 -2.92
N ALA A 93 10.24 22.94 -2.66
CA ALA A 93 8.95 22.60 -2.10
C ALA A 93 7.96 22.15 -3.20
N THR A 94 7.82 20.83 -3.40
CA THR A 94 6.91 20.23 -4.39
C THR A 94 5.78 19.43 -3.71
N PRO A 95 4.66 19.17 -4.42
CA PRO A 95 3.58 18.33 -3.90
C PRO A 95 4.06 16.94 -3.45
N GLU A 96 4.95 16.30 -4.20
CA GLU A 96 5.44 14.95 -3.89
C GLU A 96 6.30 14.93 -2.62
N ASN A 97 7.04 16.02 -2.35
CA ASN A 97 7.78 16.15 -1.10
C ASN A 97 6.81 16.30 0.09
N TYR A 98 5.74 17.09 -0.08
CA TYR A 98 4.73 17.23 0.97
C TYR A 98 3.88 15.97 1.18
N ILE A 99 3.58 15.20 0.12
CA ILE A 99 2.91 13.90 0.22
C ILE A 99 3.77 12.93 1.03
N LEU A 100 5.05 12.78 0.71
CA LEU A 100 5.92 11.89 1.48
C LEU A 100 6.06 12.34 2.94
N LEU A 101 6.17 13.64 3.20
CA LEU A 101 6.18 14.16 4.57
C LEU A 101 4.87 13.79 5.30
N SER A 102 3.73 13.96 4.63
CA SER A 102 2.42 13.57 5.18
C SER A 102 2.40 12.08 5.57
N ASP A 103 2.90 11.21 4.71
CA ASP A 103 2.94 9.76 4.96
C ASP A 103 3.87 9.40 6.12
N ILE A 104 5.05 10.02 6.21
CA ILE A 104 6.00 9.81 7.32
C ILE A 104 5.36 10.25 8.64
N GLU A 105 4.76 11.44 8.69
CA GLU A 105 4.11 11.97 9.90
C GLU A 105 2.90 11.12 10.29
N ALA A 106 2.09 10.65 9.33
CA ALA A 106 0.96 9.76 9.60
C ALA A 106 1.43 8.42 10.16
N GLY A 107 2.47 7.83 9.58
CA GLY A 107 3.06 6.58 10.05
C GLY A 107 3.67 6.70 11.46
N ALA A 108 4.19 7.87 11.81
CA ALA A 108 4.63 8.22 13.17
C ALA A 108 3.48 8.64 14.11
N THR A 109 2.23 8.54 13.67
CA THR A 109 1.00 8.94 14.40
C THR A 109 0.89 10.44 14.71
N HIS A 110 1.69 11.28 14.04
CA HIS A 110 1.62 12.74 14.10
C HIS A 110 0.57 13.30 13.13
N TYR A 111 -0.69 12.88 13.28
CA TYR A 111 -1.74 13.15 12.30
C TYR A 111 -1.99 14.64 12.02
N SER A 112 -1.79 15.52 13.02
CA SER A 112 -1.92 16.96 12.80
C SER A 112 -0.83 17.52 11.88
N ALA A 113 0.42 17.09 12.05
CA ALA A 113 1.53 17.47 11.17
C ALA A 113 1.36 16.88 9.77
N SER A 114 0.89 15.63 9.69
CA SER A 114 0.54 14.97 8.44
C SER A 114 -0.52 15.76 7.67
N LEU A 115 -1.60 16.21 8.33
CA LEU A 115 -2.67 16.95 7.65
C LEU A 115 -2.16 18.30 7.11
N ILE A 116 -1.31 19.01 7.88
CA ILE A 116 -0.67 20.24 7.42
C ILE A 116 0.18 19.99 6.16
N ALA A 117 0.95 18.89 6.13
CA ALA A 117 1.72 18.53 4.96
C ALA A 117 0.82 18.19 3.76
N ALA A 118 -0.24 17.42 3.94
CA ALA A 118 -1.21 17.12 2.88
C ALA A 118 -1.90 18.38 2.33
N GLU A 119 -2.21 19.37 3.18
CA GLU A 119 -2.74 20.66 2.72
C GLU A 119 -1.73 21.45 1.90
N LYS A 120 -0.46 21.45 2.32
CA LYS A 120 0.61 22.06 1.52
C LYS A 120 0.76 21.38 0.17
N ALA A 121 0.69 20.04 0.13
CA ALA A 121 0.71 19.29 -1.12
C ALA A 121 -0.39 19.75 -2.07
N LEU A 122 -1.65 19.81 -1.59
CA LEU A 122 -2.79 20.29 -2.37
C LEU A 122 -2.59 21.71 -2.89
N SER A 123 -2.12 22.63 -2.05
CA SER A 123 -1.90 24.04 -2.45
C SER A 123 -0.74 24.24 -3.42
N SER A 124 0.22 23.30 -3.45
CA SER A 124 1.40 23.36 -4.30
C SER A 124 1.24 22.64 -5.65
N ALA A 125 0.15 21.87 -5.82
CA ALA A 125 -0.11 21.09 -7.02
C ALA A 125 -0.35 22.00 -8.24
N ARG A 126 0.30 21.67 -9.36
CA ARG A 126 0.27 22.44 -10.62
C ARG A 126 -0.33 21.66 -11.77
N SER A 127 -0.44 20.34 -11.65
CA SER A 127 -1.07 19.46 -12.63
C SER A 127 -2.25 18.70 -12.02
N SER A 128 -3.14 18.19 -12.88
CA SER A 128 -4.26 17.34 -12.45
C SER A 128 -3.78 16.08 -11.71
N ALA A 129 -2.69 15.46 -12.19
CA ALA A 129 -2.11 14.26 -11.58
C ALA A 129 -1.52 14.55 -10.18
N GLU A 130 -0.82 15.69 -10.02
CA GLU A 130 -0.31 16.13 -8.72
C GLU A 130 -1.46 16.43 -7.75
N TRP A 131 -2.50 17.12 -8.21
CA TRP A 131 -3.66 17.45 -7.40
C TRP A 131 -4.41 16.19 -6.95
N GLN A 132 -4.62 15.22 -7.85
CA GLN A 132 -5.26 13.93 -7.51
C GLN A 132 -4.44 13.17 -6.46
N SER A 133 -3.12 13.10 -6.61
CA SER A 133 -2.23 12.46 -5.63
C SER A 133 -2.30 13.15 -4.26
N ALA A 134 -2.31 14.49 -4.24
CA ALA A 134 -2.43 15.27 -3.02
C ALA A 134 -3.82 15.15 -2.37
N ALA A 135 -4.89 15.04 -3.16
CA ALA A 135 -6.25 14.79 -2.70
C ALA A 135 -6.40 13.43 -2.01
N LEU A 136 -5.84 12.38 -2.62
CA LEU A 136 -5.77 11.05 -2.02
C LEU A 136 -4.96 11.04 -0.71
N CYS A 137 -3.83 11.75 -0.69
CA CYS A 137 -3.02 11.89 0.53
C CYS A 137 -3.80 12.60 1.65
N TYR A 138 -4.48 13.71 1.34
CA TYR A 138 -5.31 14.44 2.31
C TYR A 138 -6.44 13.56 2.86
N ALA A 139 -7.15 12.86 1.99
CA ALA A 139 -8.26 12.01 2.39
C ALA A 139 -7.80 10.82 3.26
N HIS A 140 -6.66 10.21 2.93
CA HIS A 140 -6.05 9.16 3.74
C HIS A 140 -5.70 9.66 5.14
N THR A 141 -5.00 10.79 5.24
CA THR A 141 -4.64 11.38 6.54
C THR A 141 -5.87 11.81 7.34
N ALA A 142 -6.87 12.40 6.68
CA ALA A 142 -8.15 12.73 7.29
C ALA A 142 -8.82 11.49 7.89
N PHE A 143 -8.82 10.37 7.16
CA PHE A 143 -9.36 9.11 7.66
C PHE A 143 -8.58 8.59 8.88
N LEU A 144 -7.24 8.55 8.84
CA LEU A 144 -6.40 8.08 9.95
C LEU A 144 -6.60 8.92 11.23
N GLN A 145 -6.59 10.25 11.09
CA GLN A 145 -6.83 11.16 12.21
C GLN A 145 -8.20 10.91 12.86
N ASN A 146 -9.24 10.71 12.06
CA ASN A 146 -10.62 10.70 12.53
C ASN A 146 -11.13 9.29 12.91
N SER A 147 -10.49 8.23 12.41
CA SER A 147 -10.77 6.85 12.81
C SER A 147 -10.30 6.51 14.23
N THR A 148 -9.36 7.29 14.76
CA THR A 148 -8.83 7.15 16.13
C THR A 148 -9.37 8.20 17.10
N ALA A 149 -10.03 9.26 16.58
CA ALA A 149 -10.59 10.32 17.40
C ALA A 149 -11.92 9.90 18.07
N PRO A 150 -12.21 10.36 19.31
CA PRO A 150 -13.51 10.12 19.96
C PRO A 150 -14.69 10.67 19.16
N LYS A 151 -14.46 11.75 18.41
CA LYS A 151 -15.44 12.37 17.52
C LYS A 151 -14.73 12.89 16.25
N PRO A 152 -15.22 12.56 15.05
CA PRO A 152 -14.66 13.10 13.81
C PRO A 152 -14.77 14.63 13.72
N HIS A 153 -13.72 15.26 13.22
CA HIS A 153 -13.65 16.67 12.82
C HIS A 153 -14.41 16.87 11.50
N THR A 154 -15.64 17.36 11.59
CA THR A 154 -16.56 17.50 10.45
C THR A 154 -15.94 18.22 9.25
N ALA A 155 -15.28 19.37 9.46
CA ALA A 155 -14.68 20.14 8.37
C ALA A 155 -13.60 19.36 7.59
N THR A 156 -12.75 18.61 8.28
CA THR A 156 -11.68 17.78 7.68
C THR A 156 -12.29 16.66 6.85
N VAL A 157 -13.26 15.95 7.42
CA VAL A 157 -13.89 14.80 6.76
C VAL A 157 -14.79 15.26 5.58
N ASP A 158 -15.44 16.41 5.68
CA ASP A 158 -16.21 17.02 4.58
C ASP A 158 -15.31 17.44 3.42
N LYS A 159 -14.15 18.02 3.71
CA LYS A 159 -13.15 18.35 2.69
C LYS A 159 -12.62 17.10 2.00
N ALA A 160 -12.30 16.06 2.76
CA ALA A 160 -11.88 14.77 2.21
C ALA A 160 -12.95 14.16 1.29
N ALA A 161 -14.23 14.16 1.70
CA ALA A 161 -15.33 13.65 0.88
C ALA A 161 -15.42 14.38 -0.47
N ARG A 162 -15.42 15.72 -0.47
CA ARG A 162 -15.47 16.51 -1.70
C ARG A 162 -14.29 16.23 -2.63
N LEU A 163 -13.08 16.17 -2.06
CA LEU A 163 -11.86 15.88 -2.82
C LEU A 163 -11.94 14.50 -3.50
N LEU A 164 -12.36 13.47 -2.77
CA LEU A 164 -12.51 12.12 -3.31
C LEU A 164 -13.60 12.02 -4.39
N GLN A 165 -14.73 12.68 -4.20
CA GLN A 165 -15.78 12.77 -5.21
C GLN A 165 -15.26 13.44 -6.49
N SER A 166 -14.55 14.56 -6.36
CA SER A 166 -13.93 15.25 -7.50
C SER A 166 -12.89 14.39 -8.23
N VAL A 167 -12.12 13.56 -7.50
CA VAL A 167 -11.21 12.58 -8.13
C VAL A 167 -12.00 11.54 -8.92
N LEU A 168 -13.08 11.00 -8.36
CA LEU A 168 -13.92 9.99 -9.02
C LEU A 168 -14.74 10.55 -10.20
N GLU A 169 -15.06 11.84 -10.20
CA GLU A 169 -15.67 12.52 -11.36
C GLU A 169 -14.68 12.62 -12.54
N GLN A 170 -13.39 12.84 -12.26
CA GLN A 170 -12.35 12.93 -13.29
C GLN A 170 -11.86 11.56 -13.76
N MET A 171 -11.82 10.59 -12.85
CA MET A 171 -11.38 9.22 -13.10
C MET A 171 -12.36 8.25 -12.44
N PRO A 172 -13.52 8.01 -13.08
CA PRO A 172 -14.48 7.01 -12.63
C PRO A 172 -13.77 5.66 -12.52
N GLY A 173 -13.94 4.98 -11.38
CA GLY A 173 -13.30 3.69 -11.14
C GLY A 173 -11.98 3.74 -10.39
N HIS A 174 -11.44 4.92 -10.05
CA HIS A 174 -10.19 5.01 -9.30
C HIS A 174 -10.30 4.26 -7.95
N PRO A 175 -9.57 3.15 -7.74
CA PRO A 175 -9.82 2.18 -6.66
C PRO A 175 -9.60 2.80 -5.29
N GLU A 176 -8.49 3.53 -5.14
CA GLU A 176 -8.07 4.12 -3.87
C GLU A 176 -9.02 5.24 -3.46
N ALA A 177 -9.46 6.07 -4.42
CA ALA A 177 -10.43 7.13 -4.15
C ALA A 177 -11.77 6.53 -3.71
N ALA A 178 -12.26 5.52 -4.44
CA ALA A 178 -13.48 4.80 -4.14
C ALA A 178 -13.45 4.14 -2.75
N ARG A 179 -12.35 3.44 -2.45
CA ARG A 179 -12.09 2.77 -1.16
C ARG A 179 -12.05 3.78 -0.01
N GLN A 180 -11.29 4.87 -0.15
CA GLN A 180 -11.24 5.91 0.87
C GLN A 180 -12.59 6.62 1.04
N LEU A 181 -13.40 6.75 -0.01
CA LEU A 181 -14.72 7.37 0.07
C LEU A 181 -15.67 6.56 0.96
N ILE A 182 -15.58 5.24 0.92
CA ILE A 182 -16.30 4.35 1.85
C ILE A 182 -15.91 4.68 3.31
N GLY A 183 -14.61 4.73 3.61
CA GLY A 183 -14.12 5.04 4.95
C GLY A 183 -14.56 6.42 5.45
N ILE A 184 -14.43 7.44 4.60
CA ILE A 184 -14.88 8.81 4.87
C ILE A 184 -16.40 8.87 5.08
N GLY A 185 -17.19 8.16 4.26
CA GLY A 185 -18.65 8.05 4.43
C GLY A 185 -19.06 7.44 5.77
N ILE A 186 -18.34 6.40 6.23
CA ILE A 186 -18.57 5.78 7.55
C ILE A 186 -18.29 6.76 8.69
N LEU A 187 -17.24 7.57 8.59
CA LEU A 187 -16.92 8.61 9.58
C LEU A 187 -17.97 9.73 9.58
N LYS A 188 -18.49 10.10 8.40
CA LYS A 188 -19.57 11.10 8.24
C LYS A 188 -20.94 10.60 8.66
N LYS A 189 -21.13 9.29 8.77
CA LYS A 189 -22.45 8.66 8.85
C LYS A 189 -23.32 9.01 7.65
N ASP A 190 -22.69 9.06 6.47
CA ASP A 190 -23.29 9.41 5.19
C ASP A 190 -23.32 8.16 4.30
N GLY A 191 -24.46 7.47 4.27
CA GLY A 191 -24.58 6.24 3.51
C GLY A 191 -24.54 6.46 2.00
N ALA A 192 -24.94 7.63 1.49
CA ALA A 192 -24.85 7.92 0.06
C ALA A 192 -23.39 7.94 -0.42
N LEU A 193 -22.47 8.50 0.40
CA LEU A 193 -21.04 8.43 0.11
C LEU A 193 -20.49 7.01 0.15
N ILE A 194 -20.93 6.18 1.09
CA ILE A 194 -20.54 4.76 1.16
C ILE A 194 -20.98 4.04 -0.12
N LEU A 195 -22.22 4.23 -0.54
CA LEU A 195 -22.76 3.59 -1.74
C LEU A 195 -22.05 4.07 -3.00
N SER A 196 -21.77 5.37 -3.09
CA SER A 196 -21.01 5.96 -4.20
C SER A 196 -19.60 5.38 -4.29
N GLY A 197 -18.88 5.26 -3.17
CA GLY A 197 -17.55 4.65 -3.14
C GLY A 197 -17.59 3.17 -3.49
N TRP A 198 -18.58 2.44 -2.99
CA TRP A 198 -18.75 1.01 -3.30
C TRP A 198 -19.04 0.77 -4.79
N ASN A 199 -19.97 1.53 -5.39
CA ASN A 199 -20.26 1.45 -6.83
C ASN A 199 -19.05 1.84 -7.68
N ALA A 200 -18.34 2.91 -7.28
CA ALA A 200 -17.15 3.36 -7.99
C ALA A 200 -16.03 2.31 -7.96
N TYR A 201 -15.85 1.61 -6.84
CA TYR A 201 -14.82 0.58 -6.72
C TYR A 201 -15.04 -0.57 -7.70
N PHE A 202 -16.27 -1.07 -7.81
CA PHE A 202 -16.61 -2.18 -8.70
C PHE A 202 -17.05 -1.74 -10.11
N HIS A 203 -16.91 -0.45 -10.42
CA HIS A 203 -17.21 0.13 -11.74
C HIS A 203 -18.68 -0.08 -12.16
N PHE A 204 -19.61 -0.10 -11.21
CA PHE A 204 -21.03 -0.26 -11.48
C PHE A 204 -21.65 1.08 -11.91
N SER A 205 -22.26 1.12 -13.10
CA SER A 205 -23.02 2.27 -13.58
C SER A 205 -24.49 2.24 -13.14
N GLY A 206 -24.96 1.11 -12.61
CA GLY A 206 -26.26 0.98 -11.98
C GLY A 206 -26.56 -0.44 -11.49
N PRO A 207 -27.76 -0.69 -10.92
CA PRO A 207 -28.12 -2.01 -10.38
C PRO A 207 -28.06 -3.16 -11.40
N GLN A 208 -28.19 -2.86 -12.69
CA GLN A 208 -28.18 -3.83 -13.79
C GLN A 208 -26.77 -4.26 -14.23
N THR A 209 -25.72 -3.55 -13.79
CA THR A 209 -24.33 -3.87 -14.13
C THR A 209 -23.58 -4.58 -13.01
N VAL A 210 -24.29 -4.91 -11.92
CA VAL A 210 -23.71 -5.59 -10.76
C VAL A 210 -23.41 -7.04 -11.15
N TRP A 211 -22.19 -7.48 -10.86
CA TRP A 211 -21.83 -8.88 -11.05
C TRP A 211 -22.64 -9.79 -10.13
N THR A 212 -23.00 -10.98 -10.60
CA THR A 212 -23.85 -11.93 -9.86
C THR A 212 -23.39 -12.17 -8.43
N TYR A 213 -22.07 -12.24 -8.19
CA TYR A 213 -21.51 -12.49 -6.87
C TYR A 213 -21.64 -11.30 -5.90
N GLN A 214 -21.90 -10.08 -6.39
CA GLN A 214 -22.16 -8.89 -5.57
C GLN A 214 -23.65 -8.56 -5.44
N GLN A 215 -24.56 -9.21 -6.17
CA GLN A 215 -25.97 -8.80 -6.24
C GLN A 215 -26.62 -8.67 -4.85
N ALA A 216 -26.47 -9.68 -4.00
CA ALA A 216 -27.04 -9.65 -2.64
C ALA A 216 -26.47 -8.50 -1.78
N ASN A 217 -25.19 -8.19 -1.94
CA ASN A 217 -24.56 -7.05 -1.26
C ASN A 217 -25.08 -5.73 -1.82
N ALA A 218 -25.20 -5.61 -3.14
CA ALA A 218 -25.73 -4.43 -3.82
C ALA A 218 -27.16 -4.12 -3.41
N ASP A 219 -28.03 -5.13 -3.36
CA ASP A 219 -29.44 -4.99 -2.97
C ASP A 219 -29.55 -4.50 -1.52
N THR A 220 -28.72 -5.07 -0.63
CA THR A 220 -28.65 -4.67 0.79
C THR A 220 -28.15 -3.24 0.94
N LEU A 221 -27.04 -2.88 0.29
CA LEU A 221 -26.43 -1.57 0.41
C LEU A 221 -27.32 -0.49 -0.21
N SER A 222 -27.88 -0.73 -1.39
CA SER A 222 -28.74 0.23 -2.10
C SER A 222 -30.06 0.49 -1.37
N SER A 223 -30.59 -0.49 -0.65
CA SER A 223 -31.83 -0.33 0.13
C SER A 223 -31.61 0.40 1.47
N ILE A 224 -30.46 0.17 2.14
CA ILE A 224 -30.22 0.67 3.50
C ILE A 224 -29.48 2.00 3.50
N LEU A 225 -28.41 2.13 2.70
CA LEU A 225 -27.49 3.25 2.79
C LEU A 225 -28.12 4.63 2.53
N PRO A 226 -29.08 4.83 1.62
CA PRO A 226 -29.68 6.15 1.40
C PRO A 226 -30.30 6.80 2.64
N GLN A 227 -30.70 6.00 3.64
CA GLN A 227 -31.30 6.47 4.90
C GLN A 227 -30.43 6.12 6.13
N TRP A 228 -29.24 5.59 5.91
CA TRP A 228 -28.38 5.12 6.99
C TRP A 228 -27.70 6.29 7.71
N THR A 229 -27.84 6.32 9.03
CA THR A 229 -27.23 7.33 9.91
C THR A 229 -26.28 6.73 10.95
N GLY A 230 -26.04 5.42 10.89
CA GLY A 230 -25.22 4.66 11.85
C GLY A 230 -25.80 4.50 13.25
N ARG A 231 -26.99 5.04 13.53
CA ARG A 231 -27.65 4.96 14.86
C ARG A 231 -28.42 3.67 15.06
N ASN A 232 -28.91 3.05 13.99
CA ASN A 232 -29.71 1.83 14.05
C ASN A 232 -28.80 0.59 14.02
N SER A 233 -28.77 -0.15 15.13
CA SER A 233 -27.94 -1.35 15.28
C SER A 233 -28.27 -2.45 14.24
N SER A 234 -29.55 -2.65 13.90
CA SER A 234 -29.95 -3.64 12.90
C SER A 234 -29.50 -3.26 11.49
N GLN A 235 -29.58 -1.98 11.13
CA GLN A 235 -29.03 -1.49 9.86
C GLN A 235 -27.49 -1.62 9.85
N ASN A 236 -26.81 -1.30 10.96
CA ASN A 236 -25.36 -1.47 11.08
C ASN A 236 -24.93 -2.91 10.85
N VAL A 237 -25.67 -3.89 11.39
CA VAL A 237 -25.41 -5.32 11.15
C VAL A 237 -25.47 -5.65 9.66
N GLN A 238 -26.50 -5.17 8.96
CA GLN A 238 -26.68 -5.44 7.53
C GLN A 238 -25.62 -4.77 6.67
N VAL A 239 -25.30 -3.49 6.94
CA VAL A 239 -24.24 -2.75 6.24
C VAL A 239 -22.88 -3.41 6.47
N ALA A 240 -22.55 -3.77 7.71
CA ALA A 240 -21.30 -4.46 8.04
C ALA A 240 -21.19 -5.79 7.30
N ARG A 241 -22.27 -6.58 7.26
CA ARG A 241 -22.29 -7.87 6.55
C ARG A 241 -22.12 -7.68 5.05
N ALA A 242 -22.78 -6.71 4.43
CA ALA A 242 -22.67 -6.47 3.01
C ALA A 242 -21.27 -5.96 2.62
N LEU A 243 -20.68 -5.05 3.40
CA LEU A 243 -19.29 -4.60 3.19
C LEU A 243 -18.29 -5.76 3.34
N ALA A 244 -18.46 -6.62 4.34
CA ALA A 244 -17.64 -7.83 4.51
C ALA A 244 -17.87 -8.85 3.37
N GLY A 245 -19.11 -8.99 2.91
CA GLY A 245 -19.47 -9.77 1.73
C GLY A 245 -18.76 -9.28 0.47
N SER A 246 -18.56 -7.97 0.36
CA SER A 246 -17.73 -7.32 -0.66
C SER A 246 -16.24 -7.21 -0.30
N ARG A 247 -15.78 -7.95 0.72
CA ARG A 247 -14.38 -8.05 1.17
C ARG A 247 -13.76 -6.79 1.79
N PHE A 248 -14.54 -5.72 2.01
CA PHE A 248 -14.10 -4.50 2.70
C PHE A 248 -14.04 -4.69 4.23
N TYR A 249 -13.31 -5.68 4.74
CA TYR A 249 -13.30 -6.04 6.16
C TYR A 249 -12.85 -4.91 7.10
N GLU A 250 -11.90 -4.08 6.66
CA GLU A 250 -11.46 -2.90 7.43
C GLU A 250 -12.64 -1.96 7.72
N TYR A 251 -13.43 -1.62 6.70
CA TYR A 251 -14.58 -0.74 6.83
C TYR A 251 -15.80 -1.44 7.45
N ALA A 252 -16.01 -2.72 7.14
CA ALA A 252 -17.05 -3.53 7.76
C ALA A 252 -16.87 -3.57 9.29
N ALA A 253 -15.64 -3.68 9.78
CA ALA A 253 -15.36 -3.68 11.21
C ALA A 253 -15.66 -2.33 11.89
N MET A 254 -15.63 -1.20 11.17
CA MET A 254 -15.97 0.12 11.71
C MET A 254 -17.47 0.32 11.93
N VAL A 255 -18.31 -0.45 11.23
CA VAL A 255 -19.78 -0.42 11.36
C VAL A 255 -20.34 -1.65 12.07
N ALA A 256 -19.53 -2.70 12.24
CA ALA A 256 -19.94 -3.93 12.90
C ALA A 256 -20.37 -3.70 14.36
N THR A 257 -21.34 -4.50 14.79
CA THR A 257 -21.78 -4.53 16.20
C THR A 257 -21.04 -5.61 16.98
N PRO A 258 -21.08 -5.60 18.33
CA PRO A 258 -20.47 -6.66 19.15
C PRO A 258 -20.99 -8.08 18.84
N ALA A 259 -22.14 -8.23 18.17
CA ALA A 259 -22.65 -9.53 17.75
C ALA A 259 -21.91 -10.10 16.52
N GLN A 260 -21.13 -9.29 15.80
CA GLN A 260 -20.45 -9.67 14.56
C GLN A 260 -18.95 -9.93 14.80
N GLN A 261 -18.65 -10.77 15.79
CA GLN A 261 -17.28 -11.06 16.22
C GLN A 261 -16.39 -11.57 15.09
N ASP A 262 -16.92 -12.36 14.15
CA ASP A 262 -16.15 -12.84 13.01
C ASP A 262 -15.52 -11.70 12.17
N ILE A 263 -16.32 -10.67 11.85
CA ILE A 263 -15.85 -9.51 11.07
C ILE A 263 -14.79 -8.76 11.88
N LEU A 264 -15.02 -8.58 13.19
CA LEU A 264 -14.12 -7.86 14.08
C LEU A 264 -12.78 -8.60 14.24
N HIS A 265 -12.81 -9.91 14.48
CA HIS A 265 -11.63 -10.76 14.62
C HIS A 265 -10.84 -10.86 13.31
N TYR A 266 -11.51 -11.08 12.19
CA TYR A 266 -10.84 -11.17 10.90
C TYR A 266 -10.19 -9.84 10.49
N ALA A 267 -10.89 -8.71 10.63
CA ALA A 267 -10.30 -7.39 10.36
C ALA A 267 -9.12 -7.08 11.30
N ALA A 268 -9.19 -7.49 12.56
CA ALA A 268 -8.06 -7.37 13.49
C ALA A 268 -6.87 -8.23 13.07
N PHE A 269 -7.11 -9.46 12.62
CA PHE A 269 -6.09 -10.33 12.06
C PHE A 269 -5.40 -9.70 10.85
N LEU A 270 -6.15 -9.19 9.87
CA LEU A 270 -5.55 -8.54 8.68
C LEU A 270 -4.62 -7.38 9.07
N ARG A 271 -5.05 -6.51 10.00
CA ARG A 271 -4.22 -5.39 10.51
C ARG A 271 -2.97 -5.87 11.23
N GLN A 272 -3.08 -6.87 12.09
CA GLN A 272 -1.94 -7.39 12.86
C GLN A 272 -0.94 -8.12 11.95
N THR A 273 -1.44 -8.95 11.05
CA THR A 273 -0.65 -9.66 10.05
C THR A 273 0.05 -8.69 9.11
N GLY A 274 -0.62 -7.65 8.60
CA GLY A 274 0.02 -6.62 7.78
C GLY A 274 1.20 -5.91 8.48
N LYS A 275 1.08 -5.62 9.79
CA LYS A 275 2.19 -5.08 10.59
C LYS A 275 3.34 -6.07 10.73
N GLN A 276 3.04 -7.34 11.00
CA GLN A 276 4.03 -8.40 11.12
C GLN A 276 4.80 -8.60 9.81
N ILE A 277 4.09 -8.60 8.67
CA ILE A 277 4.67 -8.69 7.32
C ILE A 277 5.60 -7.51 7.05
N THR A 278 5.12 -6.28 7.31
CA THR A 278 5.93 -5.07 7.13
C THR A 278 7.22 -5.13 7.94
N HIS A 279 7.12 -5.55 9.21
CA HIS A 279 8.30 -5.72 10.06
C HIS A 279 9.26 -6.76 9.50
N TYR A 280 8.77 -7.93 9.09
CA TYR A 280 9.58 -8.96 8.48
C TYR A 280 10.28 -8.46 7.21
N TYR A 281 9.59 -7.73 6.35
CA TYR A 281 10.16 -7.16 5.13
C TYR A 281 11.23 -6.09 5.42
N GLN A 282 11.09 -5.29 6.48
CA GLN A 282 12.16 -4.40 6.94
C GLN A 282 13.40 -5.19 7.38
N GLN A 283 13.23 -6.29 8.10
CA GLN A 283 14.36 -7.17 8.45
C GLN A 283 14.98 -7.79 7.20
N LEU A 284 14.16 -8.21 6.23
CA LEU A 284 14.60 -8.85 5.01
C LEU A 284 15.44 -7.91 4.14
N ALA A 285 14.96 -6.68 3.94
CA ALA A 285 15.69 -5.63 3.22
C ALA A 285 17.04 -5.28 3.87
N ARG A 286 17.15 -5.46 5.19
CA ARG A 286 18.40 -5.24 5.96
C ARG A 286 19.25 -6.50 6.10
N LYS A 287 18.88 -7.61 5.46
CA LYS A 287 19.55 -8.92 5.56
C LYS A 287 19.62 -9.44 7.01
N GLN A 288 18.58 -9.14 7.79
CA GLN A 288 18.41 -9.49 9.21
C GLN A 288 17.19 -10.39 9.45
N ALA A 289 16.48 -10.79 8.38
CA ALA A 289 15.29 -11.62 8.48
C ALA A 289 15.61 -13.04 8.97
N ASN A 290 14.65 -13.62 9.69
CA ASN A 290 14.63 -15.03 10.05
C ASN A 290 13.31 -15.63 9.55
N ASP A 291 13.38 -16.32 8.42
CA ASP A 291 12.23 -16.88 7.71
C ASP A 291 11.45 -17.89 8.56
N SER A 292 12.15 -18.75 9.30
CA SER A 292 11.53 -19.75 10.18
C SER A 292 10.80 -19.11 11.35
N LEU A 293 11.37 -18.05 11.94
CA LEU A 293 10.71 -17.31 13.02
C LEU A 293 9.46 -16.60 12.51
N PHE A 294 9.56 -15.93 11.35
CA PHE A 294 8.43 -15.24 10.74
C PHE A 294 7.28 -16.20 10.42
N GLU A 295 7.56 -17.33 9.78
CA GLU A 295 6.56 -18.35 9.47
C GLU A 295 5.89 -18.88 10.74
N LYS A 296 6.66 -19.19 11.79
CA LYS A 296 6.11 -19.62 13.08
C LYS A 296 5.17 -18.59 13.66
N GLN A 297 5.55 -17.31 13.67
CA GLN A 297 4.72 -16.22 14.18
C GLN A 297 3.45 -16.04 13.34
N LEU A 298 3.55 -16.17 12.02
CA LEU A 298 2.42 -16.06 11.11
C LEU A 298 1.42 -17.21 11.35
N LEU A 299 1.90 -18.44 11.45
CA LEU A 299 1.05 -19.60 11.77
C LEU A 299 0.42 -19.46 13.16
N GLN A 300 1.12 -18.91 14.15
CA GLN A 300 0.51 -18.60 15.46
C GLN A 300 -0.64 -17.60 15.34
N SER A 301 -0.48 -16.53 14.55
CA SER A 301 -1.55 -15.56 14.27
C SER A 301 -2.75 -16.23 13.56
N CYS A 302 -2.48 -17.13 12.61
CA CYS A 302 -3.50 -17.91 11.92
C CYS A 302 -4.27 -18.84 12.87
N THR A 303 -3.57 -19.61 13.70
CA THR A 303 -4.17 -20.49 14.71
C THR A 303 -5.03 -19.71 15.70
N LYS A 304 -4.53 -18.57 16.17
CA LYS A 304 -5.28 -17.70 17.09
C LYS A 304 -6.59 -17.23 16.47
N LEU A 305 -6.57 -16.83 15.19
CA LEU A 305 -7.78 -16.45 14.48
C LEU A 305 -8.75 -17.62 14.37
N LEU A 306 -8.29 -18.82 13.99
CA LEU A 306 -9.16 -20.00 13.91
C LEU A 306 -9.83 -20.31 15.26
N GLN A 307 -9.10 -20.19 16.36
CA GLN A 307 -9.65 -20.33 17.71
C GLN A 307 -10.72 -19.29 18.02
N GLN A 308 -10.49 -18.02 17.68
CA GLN A 308 -11.45 -16.92 17.85
C GLN A 308 -12.72 -17.11 17.00
N LEU A 309 -12.61 -17.81 15.87
CA LEU A 309 -13.73 -18.11 14.96
C LEU A 309 -14.39 -19.46 15.23
N HIS A 310 -13.93 -20.19 16.26
CA HIS A 310 -14.34 -21.55 16.59
C HIS A 310 -14.22 -22.53 15.39
N LEU A 311 -13.15 -22.37 14.61
CA LEU A 311 -12.81 -23.24 13.47
C LEU A 311 -11.70 -24.21 13.85
N SER A 312 -11.78 -25.43 13.31
CA SER A 312 -10.77 -26.47 13.50
C SER A 312 -9.91 -26.61 12.25
N ALA A 313 -8.59 -26.75 12.45
CA ALA A 313 -7.64 -27.12 11.41
C ALA A 313 -7.59 -28.64 11.14
N GLY A 314 -8.44 -29.43 11.80
CA GLY A 314 -8.39 -30.88 11.74
C GLY A 314 -7.22 -31.46 12.54
N THR A 315 -6.85 -32.71 12.22
CA THR A 315 -5.79 -33.47 12.91
C THR A 315 -4.44 -33.43 12.21
N GLN A 316 -4.38 -32.87 10.99
CA GLN A 316 -3.15 -32.77 10.23
C GLN A 316 -2.26 -31.63 10.74
N ALA A 317 -0.98 -31.65 10.36
CA ALA A 317 -0.06 -30.57 10.66
C ALA A 317 -0.59 -29.26 10.05
N PHE A 318 -0.73 -28.23 10.87
CA PHE A 318 -1.28 -26.95 10.43
C PHE A 318 -0.28 -26.20 9.55
N THR A 319 -0.65 -26.00 8.28
CA THR A 319 0.13 -25.23 7.29
C THR A 319 -0.61 -23.95 6.91
N TYR A 320 0.08 -23.04 6.22
CA TYR A 320 -0.55 -21.82 5.71
C TYR A 320 -1.58 -22.13 4.61
N ASP A 321 -1.34 -23.14 3.77
CA ASP A 321 -2.30 -23.56 2.76
C ASP A 321 -3.59 -24.12 3.40
N ALA A 322 -3.46 -24.94 4.45
CA ALA A 322 -4.61 -25.42 5.22
C ALA A 322 -5.39 -24.25 5.85
N PHE A 323 -4.70 -23.20 6.33
CA PHE A 323 -5.36 -21.97 6.76
C PHE A 323 -6.14 -21.30 5.63
N LEU A 324 -5.56 -21.15 4.44
CA LEU A 324 -6.24 -20.55 3.29
C LEU A 324 -7.46 -21.36 2.87
N GLU A 325 -7.37 -22.69 2.82
CA GLU A 325 -8.50 -23.58 2.50
C GLU A 325 -9.68 -23.41 3.47
N ILE A 326 -9.40 -23.27 4.76
CA ILE A 326 -10.44 -23.03 5.78
C ILE A 326 -11.06 -21.64 5.65
N MET A 327 -10.24 -20.65 5.29
CA MET A 327 -10.61 -19.24 5.33
C MET A 327 -11.18 -18.71 4.01
N ALA A 328 -10.91 -19.37 2.88
CA ALA A 328 -11.40 -18.98 1.57
C ALA A 328 -12.93 -19.02 1.46
N PRO A 329 -13.65 -20.10 1.87
CA PRO A 329 -15.11 -20.14 1.74
C PRO A 329 -15.83 -19.11 2.63
N ARG A 330 -15.24 -18.78 3.79
CA ARG A 330 -15.88 -17.90 4.78
C ARG A 330 -15.56 -16.43 4.56
N PHE A 331 -14.32 -16.12 4.19
CA PHE A 331 -13.86 -14.74 4.08
C PHE A 331 -13.40 -14.33 2.68
N GLY A 332 -13.31 -15.26 1.74
CA GLY A 332 -12.67 -15.05 0.45
C GLY A 332 -11.15 -14.95 0.54
N THR A 333 -10.52 -15.37 1.64
CA THR A 333 -9.06 -15.25 1.81
C THR A 333 -8.31 -16.03 0.72
N SER A 334 -7.33 -15.42 0.07
CA SER A 334 -6.47 -16.08 -0.92
C SER A 334 -5.06 -15.52 -0.89
N GLY A 335 -4.10 -16.31 -1.39
CA GLY A 335 -2.70 -15.95 -1.40
C GLY A 335 -1.79 -17.16 -1.33
N PHE A 336 -0.56 -16.94 -0.87
CA PHE A 336 0.41 -17.98 -0.60
C PHE A 336 1.48 -17.47 0.35
N LEU A 337 2.18 -18.40 1.01
CA LEU A 337 3.43 -18.15 1.72
C LEU A 337 4.51 -19.00 1.06
N GLY A 338 5.51 -18.36 0.46
CA GLY A 338 6.47 -19.11 -0.34
C GLY A 338 7.52 -18.24 -0.99
N VAL A 339 8.11 -18.73 -2.05
CA VAL A 339 9.17 -18.06 -2.81
C VAL A 339 8.66 -17.85 -4.23
N SER A 340 8.88 -16.68 -4.82
CA SER A 340 8.46 -16.37 -6.19
C SER A 340 9.61 -16.50 -7.20
N SER A 341 9.26 -16.55 -8.48
CA SER A 341 10.22 -16.53 -9.57
C SER A 341 10.97 -15.19 -9.57
N GLY A 342 12.26 -15.23 -9.21
CA GLY A 342 13.14 -14.06 -9.23
C GLY A 342 13.44 -13.44 -7.86
N PHE A 343 12.89 -13.97 -6.78
CA PHE A 343 13.26 -13.59 -5.41
C PHE A 343 13.45 -14.83 -4.56
N SER A 344 14.60 -14.98 -3.90
CA SER A 344 14.99 -16.23 -3.23
C SER A 344 14.55 -16.33 -1.76
N SER A 345 14.00 -15.27 -1.18
CA SER A 345 13.53 -15.27 0.21
C SER A 345 12.02 -15.44 0.28
N LYS A 346 11.51 -15.83 1.46
CA LYS A 346 10.08 -15.99 1.64
C LYS A 346 9.33 -14.67 1.46
N GLU A 347 8.20 -14.76 0.80
CA GLU A 347 7.23 -13.70 0.69
C GLU A 347 5.81 -14.22 0.89
N ILE A 348 4.90 -13.29 1.11
CA ILE A 348 3.50 -13.56 1.35
C ILE A 348 2.67 -12.71 0.41
N CYS A 349 1.83 -13.39 -0.35
CA CYS A 349 0.67 -12.77 -0.97
C CYS A 349 -0.53 -13.10 -0.09
N LEU A 350 -1.30 -12.09 0.26
CA LEU A 350 -2.52 -12.23 1.06
C LEU A 350 -3.49 -11.16 0.61
N GLY A 351 -4.64 -11.58 0.09
CA GLY A 351 -5.73 -10.73 -0.33
C GLY A 351 -7.04 -11.50 -0.30
N HIS A 352 -8.01 -11.01 -1.07
CA HIS A 352 -9.34 -11.58 -1.09
C HIS A 352 -9.78 -11.86 -2.52
N ILE A 353 -10.37 -13.03 -2.72
CA ILE A 353 -11.10 -13.38 -3.93
C ILE A 353 -12.27 -12.40 -4.06
N VAL A 354 -12.19 -11.59 -5.09
CA VAL A 354 -13.28 -10.71 -5.50
C VAL A 354 -14.08 -11.36 -6.59
N ASN A 355 -13.49 -12.06 -7.56
CA ASN A 355 -14.24 -12.71 -8.64
C ASN A 355 -13.72 -14.11 -8.94
N ILE A 356 -14.60 -15.00 -9.40
CA ILE A 356 -14.24 -16.31 -9.93
C ILE A 356 -14.99 -16.49 -11.25
N THR A 357 -14.24 -16.66 -12.34
CA THR A 357 -14.79 -16.89 -13.67
C THR A 357 -14.28 -18.19 -14.24
N HIS A 358 -15.19 -19.08 -14.64
CA HIS A 358 -14.83 -20.28 -15.40
C HIS A 358 -14.88 -19.96 -16.89
N LYS A 359 -13.79 -20.20 -17.61
CA LYS A 359 -13.70 -20.00 -19.06
C LYS A 359 -13.26 -21.29 -19.74
N GLU A 360 -13.95 -21.65 -20.81
CA GLU A 360 -13.43 -22.64 -21.74
C GLU A 360 -12.43 -21.96 -22.68
N VAL A 361 -11.20 -22.49 -22.74
CA VAL A 361 -10.17 -22.06 -23.68
C VAL A 361 -10.04 -23.12 -24.76
N LEU A 362 -10.21 -22.69 -26.02
CA LEU A 362 -9.96 -23.50 -27.20
C LEU A 362 -8.56 -23.15 -27.73
N GLN A 363 -7.63 -24.12 -27.70
CA GLN A 363 -6.29 -23.94 -28.25
C GLN A 363 -5.90 -25.16 -29.09
N TYR A 364 -5.52 -24.93 -30.34
CA TYR A 364 -5.12 -25.98 -31.30
C TYR A 364 -6.13 -27.13 -31.47
N GLY A 365 -7.43 -26.83 -31.41
CA GLY A 365 -8.50 -27.84 -31.52
C GLY A 365 -8.81 -28.59 -30.22
N TYR A 366 -8.09 -28.32 -29.13
CA TYR A 366 -8.36 -28.87 -27.80
C TYR A 366 -9.13 -27.87 -26.94
N LYS A 367 -10.09 -28.38 -26.16
CA LYS A 367 -10.86 -27.60 -25.18
C LYS A 367 -10.33 -27.89 -23.78
N GLY A 368 -9.98 -26.85 -23.04
CA GLY A 368 -9.68 -26.92 -21.61
C GLY A 368 -10.55 -25.95 -20.83
N ALA A 369 -11.03 -26.34 -19.66
CA ALA A 369 -11.65 -25.42 -18.73
C ALA A 369 -10.56 -24.80 -17.85
N LEU A 370 -10.53 -23.48 -17.76
CA LEU A 370 -9.69 -22.73 -16.85
C LEU A 370 -10.56 -21.97 -15.84
N THR A 371 -10.11 -21.95 -14.60
CA THR A 371 -10.70 -21.11 -13.56
C THR A 371 -9.84 -19.86 -13.39
N PHE A 372 -10.42 -18.68 -13.60
CA PHE A 372 -9.79 -17.40 -13.36
C PHE A 372 -10.28 -16.85 -12.03
N ILE A 373 -9.36 -16.56 -11.11
CA ILE A 373 -9.65 -16.01 -9.80
C ILE A 373 -8.99 -14.63 -9.71
N GLU A 374 -9.81 -13.59 -9.53
CA GLU A 374 -9.33 -12.24 -9.28
C GLU A 374 -9.18 -12.04 -7.77
N VAL A 375 -7.98 -11.63 -7.36
CA VAL A 375 -7.62 -11.36 -5.97
C VAL A 375 -7.29 -9.87 -5.84
N ASP A 376 -7.93 -9.21 -4.88
CA ASP A 376 -7.73 -7.77 -4.60
C ASP A 376 -7.82 -7.53 -3.07
N LEU A 377 -7.85 -6.26 -2.64
CA LEU A 377 -7.87 -5.83 -1.24
C LEU A 377 -6.72 -6.49 -0.47
N MET A 378 -5.54 -6.39 -1.08
CA MET A 378 -4.32 -7.07 -0.66
C MET A 378 -3.84 -6.53 0.69
N THR A 379 -3.64 -7.42 1.65
CA THR A 379 -2.85 -7.17 2.86
C THR A 379 -1.35 -7.19 2.56
N SER A 380 -0.93 -8.04 1.61
CA SER A 380 0.45 -8.07 1.10
C SER A 380 0.47 -8.58 -0.33
N ASN A 381 1.29 -7.99 -1.18
CA ASN A 381 1.52 -8.41 -2.57
C ASN A 381 3.00 -8.75 -2.82
N GLY A 382 3.59 -9.53 -1.91
CA GLY A 382 4.98 -9.95 -1.98
C GLY A 382 6.01 -8.91 -1.51
N PHE A 383 7.24 -9.37 -1.31
CA PHE A 383 8.32 -8.53 -0.81
C PHE A 383 8.75 -7.52 -1.86
N THR A 384 8.90 -7.94 -3.12
CA THR A 384 9.29 -7.05 -4.23
C THR A 384 8.28 -5.91 -4.41
N GLY A 385 6.98 -6.23 -4.28
CA GLY A 385 5.88 -5.29 -4.24
C GLY A 385 6.04 -4.24 -3.15
N TRP A 386 6.32 -4.68 -1.93
CA TRP A 386 6.56 -3.78 -0.80
C TRP A 386 7.86 -2.98 -0.96
N PHE A 387 8.97 -3.63 -1.31
CA PHE A 387 10.30 -3.05 -1.40
C PHE A 387 10.34 -1.91 -2.41
N THR A 388 9.74 -2.12 -3.59
CA THR A 388 9.74 -1.13 -4.69
C THR A 388 8.62 -0.10 -4.59
N ASP A 389 7.87 -0.07 -3.48
CA ASP A 389 6.65 0.74 -3.32
C ASP A 389 5.66 0.54 -4.48
N GLY A 390 5.49 -0.72 -4.85
CA GLY A 390 4.55 -1.16 -5.85
C GLY A 390 4.92 -0.94 -7.31
N LYS A 391 6.15 -0.48 -7.61
CA LYS A 391 6.65 -0.38 -8.99
C LYS A 391 6.87 -1.75 -9.64
N SER A 392 7.15 -2.77 -8.84
CA SER A 392 7.31 -4.15 -9.28
C SER A 392 6.49 -5.05 -8.37
N ARG A 393 5.46 -5.70 -8.88
CA ARG A 393 4.48 -6.47 -8.11
C ARG A 393 4.25 -7.84 -8.73
N ASN A 394 3.79 -8.79 -7.92
CA ASN A 394 3.23 -10.02 -8.44
C ASN A 394 1.91 -9.67 -9.15
N GLY A 395 1.84 -9.92 -10.46
CA GLY A 395 0.63 -9.70 -11.27
C GLY A 395 -0.36 -10.87 -11.21
N GLY A 396 0.08 -12.02 -10.69
CA GLY A 396 -0.70 -13.24 -10.62
C GLY A 396 0.19 -14.46 -10.44
N TRP A 397 -0.44 -15.62 -10.26
CA TRP A 397 0.21 -16.92 -10.24
C TRP A 397 -0.74 -17.97 -10.81
N SER A 398 -0.23 -19.14 -11.18
CA SER A 398 -1.05 -20.24 -11.70
C SER A 398 -0.77 -21.52 -10.91
N VAL A 399 -1.83 -22.25 -10.59
CA VAL A 399 -1.75 -23.58 -9.98
C VAL A 399 -2.71 -24.49 -10.74
N ASN A 400 -2.18 -25.53 -11.37
CA ASN A 400 -2.94 -26.48 -12.18
C ASN A 400 -3.76 -25.78 -13.29
N ASP A 401 -5.09 -25.90 -13.25
CA ASP A 401 -6.09 -25.33 -14.16
C ASP A 401 -6.63 -23.97 -13.68
N THR A 402 -6.04 -23.40 -12.63
CA THR A 402 -6.47 -22.15 -12.02
C THR A 402 -5.43 -21.05 -12.19
N ILE A 403 -5.86 -19.90 -12.71
CA ILE A 403 -5.08 -18.69 -12.87
C ILE A 403 -5.57 -17.67 -11.84
N TYR A 404 -4.67 -17.24 -10.96
CA TYR A 404 -4.90 -16.15 -10.03
C TYR A 404 -4.35 -14.86 -10.63
N GLN A 405 -5.21 -13.86 -10.77
CA GLN A 405 -4.84 -12.52 -11.19
C GLN A 405 -4.88 -11.60 -9.97
N VAL A 406 -3.78 -10.95 -9.66
CA VAL A 406 -3.76 -9.92 -8.62
C VAL A 406 -4.18 -8.61 -9.26
N GLU A 407 -5.41 -8.20 -8.99
CA GLU A 407 -5.88 -6.90 -9.42
C GLU A 407 -5.53 -5.84 -8.38
N LYS A 408 -5.14 -4.69 -8.89
CA LYS A 408 -5.51 -3.43 -8.27
C LYS A 408 -6.33 -2.77 -9.37
N LEU A 409 -7.66 -2.84 -9.29
CA LEU A 409 -8.56 -2.23 -10.29
C LEU A 409 -8.01 -0.83 -10.60
N ILE A 410 -7.45 -0.57 -11.78
CA ILE A 410 -6.67 0.67 -12.04
C ILE A 410 -7.60 1.86 -12.20
#